data_AF-A0A7W8JIY1-F1
#
_entry.id   AF-A0A7W8JIY1-F1
#
_cell.length_a   1.000
_cell.length_b   1.000
_cell.length_c   1.000
_cell.angle_alpha   90.00
_cell.angle_beta   90.00
_cell.angle_gamma   90.00
#
_symmetry.space_group_name_H-M   'P 1'
#
loop_
_entity.id
_entity.type
_entity.pdbx_description
1 polymer ?
#
loop_
_entity_poly.entity_id
_entity_poly.type
_entity_poly.pdbx_seq_one_letter_code
_entity_poly.pdbx_strand_id
1 'polypeptide(L)'
;MRKSVWIALTLSLVVVLAMLASALALRWHAGVTPPIFKVELDGAATQPVSGRLLLFATEATAARKAAKNGKVESVDADPLYPMRTAVASREVSRLAPRQSVTIDTDNQAFPRSFSSLPPGEYLLQAVLDLDHNYNYSGRSAGDLVSPVISVHLPAITPSTLRLVRVQSEPYPWQMTSAPDLQAAAPDARAHTKPIDRVSTVLSAFWGRPIHMRGWVLTPPGYETSGNAHFPTVYYTHGFGGSEERLINTLVGVHLDMVKGQMPPMIWVFLDESGPTGTHEFADSVNNGPWGKALTTELIPALESHYRMDAKASGRFLTGHSSGGWATLWLQINYPKLFGGTWSTSPDPVDFHDFSGVNLYAPHANVYRRPDGTLWPLERLNGKVQGTFEDSVRLERVLGAYGGQMSSYEWVFSPRNDDGRPALLFDRDTGTVDPAVAAYWRDHYDIAHRLQADWPKLEPDLEGKIHVMVGTADTYYLDGAVHRLQAVLDGLHAKTDFRYLPGKTHADLYMHGDDPRALLKQISWEMYAQARPDSSIKAPAQALMVAPASTVAQHVD
;
A
#
# COMPACT_ATOMS: atom_id res chain seq x y z
N MET A 1 73.90 10.23 -25.37
CA MET A 1 72.54 10.81 -25.17
C MET A 1 71.42 10.01 -25.84
N ARG A 2 71.47 9.66 -27.13
CA ARG A 2 70.36 8.94 -27.82
C ARG A 2 69.96 7.59 -27.20
N LYS A 3 70.90 6.70 -26.82
CA LYS A 3 70.57 5.39 -26.23
C LYS A 3 69.88 5.50 -24.86
N SER A 4 70.32 6.45 -24.02
CA SER A 4 69.76 6.68 -22.67
C SER A 4 68.33 7.23 -22.73
N VAL A 5 68.03 8.07 -23.72
CA VAL A 5 66.67 8.61 -23.95
C VAL A 5 65.72 7.50 -24.44
N TRP A 6 66.18 6.62 -25.34
CA TRP A 6 65.39 5.46 -25.78
C TRP A 6 65.10 4.49 -24.65
N ILE A 7 66.09 4.16 -23.80
CA ILE A 7 65.87 3.29 -22.64
C ILE A 7 64.85 3.91 -21.68
N ALA A 8 64.96 5.21 -21.39
CA ALA A 8 64.02 5.92 -20.52
C ALA A 8 62.59 5.92 -21.11
N LEU A 9 62.44 6.20 -22.41
CA LEU A 9 61.13 6.18 -23.09
C LEU A 9 60.50 4.77 -23.09
N THR A 10 61.29 3.73 -23.35
CA THR A 10 60.80 2.35 -23.30
C THR A 10 60.42 1.94 -21.88
N LEU A 11 61.20 2.34 -20.86
CA LEU A 11 60.87 2.07 -19.45
C LEU A 11 59.58 2.80 -19.05
N SER A 12 59.42 4.07 -19.43
CA SER A 12 58.19 4.83 -19.21
C SER A 12 56.99 4.21 -19.89
N LEU A 13 57.13 3.75 -21.14
CA LEU A 13 56.05 3.07 -21.86
C LEU A 13 55.66 1.74 -21.20
N VAL A 14 56.64 0.95 -20.74
CA VAL A 14 56.39 -0.29 -20.01
C VAL A 14 55.68 -0.03 -18.67
N VAL A 15 56.09 1.01 -17.93
CA VAL A 15 55.41 1.41 -16.68
C VAL A 15 53.98 1.85 -16.96
N VAL A 16 53.74 2.64 -18.01
CA VAL A 16 52.39 3.09 -18.39
C VAL A 16 51.52 1.89 -18.82
N LEU A 17 52.05 0.97 -19.63
CA LEU A 17 51.33 -0.24 -20.03
C LEU A 17 51.05 -1.18 -18.84
N ALA A 18 51.99 -1.30 -17.90
CA ALA A 18 51.78 -2.08 -16.67
C ALA A 18 50.73 -1.44 -15.76
N MET A 19 50.70 -0.11 -15.64
CA MET A 19 49.68 0.63 -14.90
C MET A 19 48.31 0.48 -15.55
N LEU A 20 48.23 0.57 -16.89
CA LEU A 20 47.00 0.35 -17.65
C LEU A 20 46.49 -1.08 -17.50
N ALA A 21 47.37 -2.08 -17.65
CA ALA A 21 47.01 -3.49 -17.47
C ALA A 21 46.57 -3.79 -16.03
N SER A 22 47.23 -3.21 -15.03
CA SER A 22 46.84 -3.34 -13.62
C SER A 22 45.49 -2.69 -13.35
N ALA A 23 45.24 -1.48 -13.90
CA ALA A 23 43.96 -0.81 -13.78
C ALA A 23 42.83 -1.60 -14.48
N LEU A 24 43.12 -2.22 -15.63
CA LEU A 24 42.17 -3.08 -16.34
C LEU A 24 41.86 -4.35 -15.55
N ALA A 25 42.88 -4.98 -14.97
CA ALA A 25 42.74 -6.17 -14.13
C ALA A 25 41.97 -5.87 -12.82
N LEU A 26 42.25 -4.74 -12.18
CA LEU A 26 41.51 -4.25 -11.00
C LEU A 26 40.05 -3.98 -11.33
N ARG A 27 39.76 -3.36 -12.49
CA ARG A 27 38.39 -3.13 -12.96
C ARG A 27 37.67 -4.42 -13.31
N TRP A 28 38.35 -5.37 -13.95
CA TRP A 28 37.82 -6.70 -14.24
C TRP A 28 37.48 -7.43 -12.94
N HIS A 29 38.42 -7.47 -11.99
CA HIS A 29 38.23 -8.12 -10.70
C HIS A 29 37.09 -7.46 -9.89
N ALA A 30 37.02 -6.12 -9.86
CA ALA A 30 35.92 -5.39 -9.22
C ALA A 30 34.56 -5.62 -9.92
N GLY A 31 34.55 -5.96 -11.22
CA GLY A 31 33.34 -6.31 -11.97
C GLY A 31 32.86 -7.75 -11.79
N VAL A 32 33.67 -8.63 -11.17
CA VAL A 32 33.32 -10.04 -10.93
C VAL A 32 33.30 -10.43 -9.45
N THR A 33 33.83 -9.58 -8.57
CA THR A 33 33.80 -9.78 -7.11
C THR A 33 32.65 -8.99 -6.51
N PRO A 34 31.81 -9.59 -5.64
CA PRO A 34 30.70 -8.89 -5.02
C PRO A 34 31.17 -7.62 -4.30
N PRO A 35 30.52 -6.46 -4.51
CA PRO A 35 30.87 -5.28 -3.77
C PRO A 35 30.43 -5.46 -2.31
N ILE A 36 31.40 -5.59 -1.43
CA ILE A 36 31.17 -5.69 0.01
C ILE A 36 31.21 -4.29 0.60
N PHE A 37 30.07 -3.83 1.10
CA PHE A 37 29.98 -2.57 1.85
C PHE A 37 30.03 -2.84 3.35
N LYS A 38 30.61 -1.92 4.10
CA LYS A 38 30.63 -1.95 5.56
C LYS A 38 29.56 -1.01 6.09
N VAL A 39 28.73 -1.47 7.01
CA VAL A 39 27.74 -0.64 7.71
C VAL A 39 28.06 -0.62 9.19
N GLU A 40 28.22 0.57 9.77
CA GLU A 40 28.61 0.78 11.16
C GLU A 40 27.49 1.47 11.95
N LEU A 41 27.21 1.00 13.16
CA LEU A 41 26.32 1.69 14.10
C LEU A 41 27.09 2.82 14.80
N ASP A 42 26.92 4.06 14.33
CA ASP A 42 27.68 5.21 14.78
C ASP A 42 26.75 6.29 15.37
N GLY A 43 26.32 6.07 16.62
CA GLY A 43 25.60 7.07 17.41
C GLY A 43 24.09 7.08 17.26
N ALA A 44 23.50 6.33 16.33
CA ALA A 44 22.04 6.23 16.19
C ALA A 44 21.36 5.40 17.29
N ALA A 45 22.08 4.51 17.97
CA ALA A 45 21.59 3.74 19.11
C ALA A 45 22.68 3.55 20.16
N THR A 46 22.28 3.47 21.43
CA THR A 46 23.17 3.26 22.59
C THR A 46 23.20 1.81 23.08
N GLN A 47 22.31 0.96 22.56
CA GLN A 47 22.23 -0.47 22.87
C GLN A 47 22.41 -1.29 21.59
N PRO A 48 22.75 -2.59 21.70
CA PRO A 48 22.75 -3.48 20.55
C PRO A 48 21.36 -3.55 19.91
N VAL A 49 21.32 -3.48 18.57
CA VAL A 49 20.10 -3.56 17.77
C VAL A 49 20.13 -4.77 16.83
N SER A 50 18.98 -5.14 16.31
CA SER A 50 18.80 -6.14 15.27
C SER A 50 17.80 -5.62 14.24
N GLY A 51 17.77 -6.20 13.06
CA GLY A 51 16.85 -5.77 12.02
C GLY A 51 17.28 -6.21 10.63
N ARG A 52 16.51 -5.81 9.62
CA ARG A 52 16.87 -5.99 8.23
C ARG A 52 17.67 -4.80 7.74
N LEU A 53 18.93 -5.04 7.38
CA LEU A 53 19.78 -4.03 6.77
C LEU A 53 19.47 -3.96 5.27
N LEU A 54 19.07 -2.79 4.81
CA LEU A 54 18.83 -2.44 3.41
C LEU A 54 19.90 -1.45 2.94
N LEU A 55 20.47 -1.68 1.77
CA LEU A 55 21.38 -0.75 1.10
C LEU A 55 20.80 -0.37 -0.25
N PHE A 56 20.42 0.89 -0.38
CA PHE A 56 19.88 1.46 -1.60
C PHE A 56 20.98 2.09 -2.45
N ALA A 57 20.84 2.03 -3.77
CA ALA A 57 21.70 2.67 -4.75
C ALA A 57 20.88 3.22 -5.93
N THR A 58 21.10 4.49 -6.28
CA THR A 58 20.49 5.12 -7.47
C THR A 58 21.54 5.88 -8.28
N GLU A 59 21.37 5.99 -9.59
CA GLU A 59 22.33 6.69 -10.45
C GLU A 59 22.34 8.20 -10.11
N ALA A 60 23.54 8.73 -9.85
CA ALA A 60 23.69 10.05 -9.23
C ALA A 60 23.20 11.19 -10.13
N THR A 61 23.43 11.11 -11.44
CA THR A 61 23.02 12.15 -12.39
C THR A 61 21.51 12.27 -12.47
N ALA A 62 20.82 11.14 -12.65
CA ALA A 62 19.36 11.06 -12.70
C ALA A 62 18.72 11.48 -11.38
N ALA A 63 19.27 11.04 -10.24
CA ALA A 63 18.76 11.39 -8.93
C ALA A 63 18.92 12.89 -8.63
N ARG A 64 20.10 13.47 -8.89
CA ARG A 64 20.34 14.92 -8.73
C ARG A 64 19.46 15.75 -9.67
N LYS A 65 19.22 15.29 -10.90
CA LYS A 65 18.32 15.94 -11.85
C LYS A 65 16.87 15.94 -11.38
N ALA A 66 16.44 14.88 -10.71
CA ALA A 66 15.07 14.77 -10.17
C ALA A 66 14.87 15.59 -8.88
N ALA A 67 15.94 15.91 -8.14
CA ALA A 67 15.86 16.67 -6.91
C ALA A 67 15.61 18.17 -7.15
N LYS A 68 14.63 18.75 -6.43
CA LYS A 68 14.20 20.17 -6.58
C LYS A 68 15.34 21.20 -6.46
N ASN A 69 16.40 20.88 -5.74
CA ASN A 69 17.57 21.74 -5.50
C ASN A 69 18.91 21.05 -5.84
N GLY A 70 18.88 19.94 -6.57
CA GLY A 70 20.06 19.11 -6.87
C GLY A 70 20.61 18.31 -5.68
N LYS A 71 20.05 18.46 -4.48
CA LYS A 71 20.47 17.73 -3.28
C LYS A 71 19.56 16.53 -3.04
N VAL A 72 20.16 15.35 -2.95
CA VAL A 72 19.46 14.10 -2.64
C VAL A 72 19.73 13.74 -1.18
N GLU A 73 18.71 13.86 -0.34
CA GLU A 73 18.80 13.60 1.11
C GLU A 73 18.32 12.19 1.50
N SER A 74 17.64 11.52 0.58
CA SER A 74 17.17 10.15 0.72
C SER A 74 17.29 9.40 -0.61
N VAL A 75 17.69 8.14 -0.56
CA VAL A 75 17.68 7.19 -1.68
C VAL A 75 16.85 5.99 -1.24
N ASP A 76 15.70 5.77 -1.88
CA ASP A 76 14.71 4.79 -1.44
C ASP A 76 14.15 3.97 -2.60
N ALA A 77 13.50 2.84 -2.27
CA ALA A 77 12.69 2.11 -3.24
C ALA A 77 11.53 2.99 -3.76
N ASP A 78 11.14 2.75 -5.01
CA ASP A 78 10.03 3.46 -5.66
C ASP A 78 9.06 2.40 -6.18
N PRO A 79 7.97 2.10 -5.46
CA PRO A 79 7.02 1.06 -5.88
C PRO A 79 6.39 1.32 -7.26
N LEU A 80 6.30 2.60 -7.69
CA LEU A 80 5.78 2.94 -9.03
C LEU A 80 6.83 2.71 -10.14
N TYR A 81 8.12 2.72 -9.77
CA TYR A 81 9.25 2.48 -10.68
C TYR A 81 10.21 1.47 -10.04
N PRO A 82 9.80 0.19 -9.90
CA PRO A 82 10.51 -0.78 -9.05
C PRO A 82 11.98 -0.98 -9.46
N MET A 83 12.31 -0.83 -10.74
CA MET A 83 13.67 -0.98 -11.26
C MET A 83 14.59 0.24 -11.07
N ARG A 84 14.07 1.38 -10.58
CA ARG A 84 14.80 2.65 -10.58
C ARG A 84 15.89 2.73 -9.52
N THR A 85 15.64 2.14 -8.35
CA THR A 85 16.58 2.11 -7.24
C THR A 85 16.98 0.66 -7.02
N ALA A 86 18.28 0.39 -7.09
CA ALA A 86 18.79 -0.90 -6.69
C ALA A 86 18.80 -1.01 -5.16
N VAL A 87 18.43 -2.16 -4.63
CA VAL A 87 18.45 -2.45 -3.21
C VAL A 87 19.08 -3.81 -2.98
N ALA A 88 19.90 -3.91 -1.95
CA ALA A 88 20.40 -5.17 -1.41
C ALA A 88 20.03 -5.31 0.06
N SER A 89 19.87 -6.53 0.55
CA SER A 89 19.45 -6.78 1.93
C SER A 89 20.33 -7.79 2.67
N ARG A 90 20.37 -7.66 4.00
CA ARG A 90 20.94 -8.63 4.92
C ARG A 90 20.22 -8.60 6.27
N GLU A 91 19.88 -9.76 6.81
CA GLU A 91 19.43 -9.86 8.20
C GLU A 91 20.60 -9.66 9.18
N VAL A 92 20.40 -8.77 10.16
CA VAL A 92 21.36 -8.45 11.22
C VAL A 92 20.78 -8.88 12.55
N SER A 93 21.29 -10.01 13.07
CA SER A 93 20.84 -10.56 14.36
C SER A 93 21.31 -9.76 15.58
N ARG A 94 22.44 -9.05 15.45
CA ARG A 94 22.98 -8.16 16.50
C ARG A 94 24.04 -7.21 15.95
N LEU A 95 23.88 -5.92 16.23
CA LEU A 95 24.84 -4.86 15.93
C LEU A 95 25.01 -3.95 17.15
N ALA A 96 26.14 -4.05 17.83
CA ALA A 96 26.46 -3.20 18.98
C ALA A 96 26.94 -1.79 18.54
N PRO A 97 26.85 -0.78 19.40
CA PRO A 97 27.43 0.54 19.11
C PRO A 97 28.91 0.43 18.73
N ARG A 98 29.33 1.16 17.69
CA ARG A 98 30.68 1.14 17.07
C ARG A 98 31.07 -0.19 16.40
N GLN A 99 30.20 -1.19 16.42
CA GLN A 99 30.40 -2.41 15.64
C GLN A 99 29.95 -2.16 14.21
N SER A 100 30.48 -2.97 13.29
CA SER A 100 30.08 -2.95 11.90
C SER A 100 29.73 -4.35 11.40
N VAL A 101 28.86 -4.37 10.38
CA VAL A 101 28.56 -5.57 9.59
C VAL A 101 28.98 -5.31 8.15
N THR A 102 29.16 -6.38 7.38
CA THR A 102 29.30 -6.31 5.93
C THR A 102 27.96 -6.58 5.25
N ILE A 103 27.72 -6.03 4.06
CA ILE A 103 26.61 -6.46 3.20
C ILE A 103 27.19 -6.88 1.86
N ASP A 104 26.87 -8.12 1.47
CA ASP A 104 27.12 -8.65 0.15
C ASP A 104 25.97 -8.21 -0.74
N THR A 105 26.27 -7.33 -1.70
CA THR A 105 25.28 -6.68 -2.56
C THR A 105 24.94 -7.48 -3.82
N ASP A 106 25.42 -8.72 -3.92
CA ASP A 106 25.09 -9.63 -5.00
C ASP A 106 24.24 -10.82 -4.53
N ASN A 107 24.22 -11.14 -3.24
CA ASN A 107 23.47 -12.28 -2.70
C ASN A 107 21.95 -12.10 -2.75
N GLN A 108 21.43 -11.00 -2.20
CA GLN A 108 20.00 -10.68 -2.20
C GLN A 108 19.83 -9.23 -2.64
N ALA A 109 19.63 -9.03 -3.93
CA ALA A 109 19.54 -7.72 -4.54
C ALA A 109 18.54 -7.65 -5.70
N PHE A 110 17.98 -6.47 -5.93
CA PHE A 110 17.05 -6.15 -7.01
C PHE A 110 17.33 -4.71 -7.50
N PRO A 111 17.14 -4.36 -8.79
CA PRO A 111 16.74 -5.22 -9.91
C PRO A 111 17.84 -6.20 -10.35
N ARG A 112 19.08 -5.95 -9.94
CA ARG A 112 20.24 -6.76 -10.28
C ARG A 112 21.26 -6.70 -9.14
N SER A 113 22.22 -7.60 -9.17
CA SER A 113 23.41 -7.53 -8.31
C SER A 113 24.14 -6.19 -8.52
N PHE A 114 24.73 -5.62 -7.47
CA PHE A 114 25.41 -4.33 -7.60
C PHE A 114 26.66 -4.42 -8.50
N SER A 115 27.32 -5.59 -8.57
CA SER A 115 28.40 -5.86 -9.52
C SER A 115 27.98 -5.75 -10.99
N SER A 116 26.70 -5.97 -11.30
CA SER A 116 26.15 -5.94 -12.66
C SER A 116 25.43 -4.63 -13.02
N LEU A 117 25.41 -3.66 -12.10
CA LEU A 117 24.91 -2.32 -12.40
C LEU A 117 25.80 -1.63 -13.45
N PRO A 118 25.22 -0.79 -14.34
CA PRO A 118 26.01 -0.01 -15.28
C PRO A 118 27.11 0.79 -14.55
N PRO A 119 28.38 0.76 -15.03
CA PRO A 119 29.44 1.53 -14.39
C PRO A 119 29.11 3.02 -14.34
N GLY A 120 29.29 3.66 -13.19
CA GLY A 120 28.85 5.04 -12.99
C GLY A 120 28.95 5.54 -11.56
N GLU A 121 28.60 6.81 -11.35
CA GLU A 121 28.45 7.39 -10.02
C GLU A 121 27.05 7.06 -9.47
N TYR A 122 26.99 6.49 -8.27
CA TYR A 122 25.76 6.15 -7.58
C TYR A 122 25.68 6.85 -6.23
N LEU A 123 24.47 7.22 -5.84
CA LEU A 123 24.16 7.66 -4.50
C LEU A 123 23.66 6.47 -3.69
N LEU A 124 24.32 6.19 -2.57
CA LEU A 124 24.03 5.07 -1.70
C LEU A 124 23.51 5.54 -0.35
N GLN A 125 22.59 4.79 0.24
CA GLN A 125 22.11 4.99 1.60
C GLN A 125 21.76 3.66 2.27
N ALA A 126 22.21 3.49 3.51
CA ALA A 126 21.85 2.34 4.34
C ALA A 126 20.69 2.69 5.27
N VAL A 127 19.77 1.73 5.42
CA VAL A 127 18.68 1.75 6.38
C VAL A 127 18.70 0.43 7.14
N LEU A 128 18.69 0.48 8.47
CA LEU A 128 18.41 -0.69 9.30
C LEU A 128 16.97 -0.58 9.76
N ASP A 129 16.11 -1.43 9.17
CA ASP A 129 14.71 -1.61 9.54
C ASP A 129 14.64 -2.49 10.79
N LEU A 130 14.31 -1.90 11.94
CA LEU A 130 14.36 -2.58 13.24
C LEU A 130 13.13 -3.45 13.48
N ASP A 131 11.98 -3.02 12.95
CA ASP A 131 10.67 -3.63 13.21
C ASP A 131 10.22 -4.56 12.08
N HIS A 132 11.06 -4.74 11.05
CA HIS A 132 10.81 -5.56 9.87
C HIS A 132 9.52 -5.17 9.15
N ASN A 133 9.24 -3.87 9.09
CA ASN A 133 8.01 -3.31 8.55
C ASN A 133 8.22 -2.52 7.24
N TYR A 134 9.45 -2.43 6.72
CA TYR A 134 9.77 -1.60 5.54
C TYR A 134 8.91 -1.99 4.33
N ASN A 135 8.64 -3.29 4.17
CA ASN A 135 7.81 -3.81 3.09
C ASN A 135 6.39 -3.22 3.07
N TYR A 136 5.86 -2.84 4.23
CA TYR A 136 4.55 -2.24 4.37
C TYR A 136 4.62 -0.71 4.46
N SER A 137 5.38 -0.20 5.42
CA SER A 137 5.39 1.22 5.78
C SER A 137 6.37 2.04 4.94
N GLY A 138 7.31 1.40 4.24
CA GLY A 138 8.58 2.02 3.86
C GLY A 138 9.40 2.34 5.12
N ARG A 139 10.21 3.39 5.06
CA ARG A 139 10.94 3.86 6.24
C ARG A 139 9.96 4.29 7.33
N SER A 140 10.13 3.77 8.53
CA SER A 140 9.24 4.06 9.66
C SER A 140 10.00 4.68 10.83
N ALA A 141 9.25 5.20 11.81
CA ALA A 141 9.85 5.76 13.02
C ALA A 141 10.64 4.68 13.78
N GLY A 142 11.91 4.95 14.06
CA GLY A 142 12.81 4.01 14.76
C GLY A 142 13.90 3.42 13.87
N ASP A 143 13.72 3.41 12.55
CA ASP A 143 14.74 2.92 11.61
C ASP A 143 16.05 3.69 11.76
N LEU A 144 17.18 3.01 11.63
CA LEU A 144 18.48 3.68 11.67
C LEU A 144 18.94 3.97 10.24
N VAL A 145 19.35 5.21 9.96
CA VAL A 145 19.60 5.67 8.60
C VAL A 145 20.99 6.31 8.49
N SER A 146 21.69 6.01 7.40
CA SER A 146 22.94 6.67 7.06
C SER A 146 22.72 7.98 6.28
N PRO A 147 23.72 8.88 6.23
CA PRO A 147 23.75 9.91 5.20
C PRO A 147 23.82 9.28 3.81
N VAL A 148 23.40 10.03 2.79
CA VAL A 148 23.62 9.67 1.39
C VAL A 148 25.10 9.90 1.06
N ILE A 149 25.75 8.90 0.48
CA ILE A 149 27.14 8.99 0.02
C ILE A 149 27.22 8.76 -1.49
N SER A 150 28.23 9.33 -2.14
CA SER A 150 28.53 9.05 -3.55
C SER A 150 29.59 7.97 -3.66
N VAL A 151 29.34 6.95 -4.48
CA VAL A 151 30.27 5.85 -4.75
C VAL A 151 30.29 5.58 -6.25
N HIS A 152 31.47 5.38 -6.81
CA HIS A 152 31.61 4.89 -8.18
C HIS A 152 31.49 3.36 -8.19
N LEU A 153 30.57 2.81 -8.99
CA LEU A 153 30.39 1.38 -9.19
C LEU A 153 30.98 0.95 -10.56
N PRO A 154 31.62 -0.24 -10.66
CA PRO A 154 31.88 -1.18 -9.58
C PRO A 154 32.89 -0.63 -8.55
N ALA A 155 32.65 -0.90 -7.26
CA ALA A 155 33.46 -0.36 -6.19
C ALA A 155 34.84 -1.05 -6.14
N ILE A 156 35.91 -0.26 -6.17
CA ILE A 156 37.30 -0.79 -6.10
C ILE A 156 37.72 -0.99 -4.64
N THR A 157 37.16 -0.21 -3.72
CA THR A 157 37.43 -0.27 -2.27
C THR A 157 36.13 -0.33 -1.49
N PRO A 158 36.06 -1.15 -0.41
CA PRO A 158 34.90 -1.15 0.49
C PRO A 158 34.62 0.24 1.04
N SER A 159 33.40 0.74 0.82
CA SER A 159 32.93 1.99 1.43
C SER A 159 32.20 1.71 2.73
N THR A 160 32.32 2.61 3.71
CA THR A 160 31.63 2.50 5.00
C THR A 160 30.44 3.46 5.06
N LEU A 161 29.24 2.93 5.28
CA LEU A 161 28.04 3.70 5.60
C LEU A 161 27.83 3.68 7.11
N ARG A 162 27.61 4.86 7.71
CA ARG A 162 27.44 5.01 9.15
C ARG A 162 25.99 5.30 9.48
N LEU A 163 25.36 4.44 10.28
CA LEU A 163 24.02 4.66 10.82
C LEU A 163 24.13 5.68 11.95
N VAL A 164 23.79 6.93 11.63
CA VAL A 164 24.00 8.10 12.52
C VAL A 164 22.69 8.77 12.95
N ARG A 165 21.58 8.43 12.30
CA ARG A 165 20.28 9.05 12.53
C ARG A 165 19.23 7.99 12.81
N VAL A 166 18.33 8.27 13.74
CA VAL A 166 17.06 7.55 13.90
C VAL A 166 16.03 8.26 13.02
N GLN A 167 15.35 7.52 12.16
CA GLN A 167 14.23 7.99 11.38
C GLN A 167 13.12 8.40 12.35
N SER A 168 12.71 9.66 12.26
CA SER A 168 11.53 10.17 12.94
C SER A 168 10.39 10.23 11.95
N GLU A 169 9.19 9.89 12.38
CA GLU A 169 7.99 10.36 11.68
C GLU A 169 7.55 11.70 12.25
N PRO A 170 7.06 12.63 11.40
CA PRO A 170 6.43 13.85 11.89
C PRO A 170 5.31 13.48 12.87
N TYR A 171 5.09 14.32 13.89
CA TYR A 171 3.91 14.18 14.72
C TYR A 171 2.67 14.14 13.81
N PRO A 172 1.77 13.15 13.90
CA PRO A 172 0.76 12.94 12.86
C PRO A 172 -0.17 14.15 12.60
N TRP A 173 -0.34 15.03 13.59
CA TRP A 173 -1.10 16.28 13.45
C TRP A 173 -0.27 17.49 12.99
N GLN A 174 1.04 17.34 12.82
CA GLN A 174 1.93 18.33 12.23
C GLN A 174 1.98 18.10 10.71
N MET A 175 0.94 18.55 10.04
CA MET A 175 0.73 18.27 8.62
C MET A 175 1.73 19.01 7.73
N THR A 176 2.22 18.34 6.69
CA THR A 176 3.01 18.92 5.58
C THR A 176 2.18 19.15 4.32
N SER A 177 0.85 19.01 4.43
CA SER A 177 -0.14 19.10 3.35
C SER A 177 -0.43 20.54 2.92
N ALA A 178 -1.46 20.76 2.10
CA ALA A 178 -1.92 22.09 1.69
C ALA A 178 -2.20 23.03 2.90
N PRO A 179 -1.98 24.35 2.76
CA PRO A 179 -2.13 25.31 3.88
C PRO A 179 -3.50 25.32 4.55
N ASP A 180 -4.58 25.06 3.82
CA ASP A 180 -5.94 25.01 4.36
C ASP A 180 -6.15 23.79 5.27
N LEU A 181 -5.62 22.63 4.91
CA LEU A 181 -5.59 21.45 5.77
C LEU A 181 -4.75 21.69 7.04
N GLN A 182 -3.57 22.31 6.89
CA GLN A 182 -2.75 22.67 8.05
C GLN A 182 -3.52 23.59 9.02
N ALA A 183 -4.26 24.57 8.50
CA ALA A 183 -5.07 25.47 9.30
C ALA A 183 -6.28 24.78 9.97
N ALA A 184 -6.85 23.76 9.33
CA ALA A 184 -7.99 23.01 9.87
C ALA A 184 -7.60 21.96 10.92
N ALA A 185 -6.34 21.51 10.93
CA ALA A 185 -5.88 20.40 11.77
C ALA A 185 -6.15 20.57 13.28
N PRO A 186 -5.94 21.73 13.92
CA PRO A 186 -6.22 21.90 15.35
C PRO A 186 -7.71 21.72 15.69
N ASP A 187 -8.60 22.23 14.83
CA ASP A 187 -10.06 22.13 15.03
C ASP A 187 -10.57 20.71 14.76
N ALA A 188 -10.08 20.06 13.70
CA ALA A 188 -10.36 18.65 13.42
C ALA A 188 -9.94 17.76 14.59
N ARG A 189 -8.76 18.01 15.17
CA ARG A 189 -8.26 17.29 16.35
C ARG A 189 -9.18 17.44 17.56
N ALA A 190 -9.77 18.61 17.76
CA ALA A 190 -10.71 18.84 18.87
C ALA A 190 -11.99 17.98 18.74
N HIS A 191 -12.41 17.67 17.51
CA HIS A 191 -13.56 16.83 17.18
C HIS A 191 -13.19 15.33 17.02
N THR A 192 -11.93 14.97 17.27
CA THR A 192 -11.42 13.62 17.03
C THR A 192 -11.04 12.92 18.33
N LYS A 193 -11.36 11.63 18.42
CA LYS A 193 -10.94 10.74 19.51
C LYS A 193 -10.23 9.50 18.95
N PRO A 194 -9.09 9.08 19.54
CA PRO A 194 -8.45 7.83 19.16
C PRO A 194 -9.35 6.64 19.53
N ILE A 195 -9.30 5.61 18.70
CA ILE A 195 -9.81 4.29 18.99
C ILE A 195 -8.62 3.46 19.44
N ASP A 196 -8.72 2.90 20.64
CA ASP A 196 -7.79 1.90 21.12
C ASP A 196 -8.56 0.87 21.95
N ARG A 197 -8.95 -0.23 21.30
CA ARG A 197 -9.81 -1.25 21.91
C ARG A 197 -9.16 -2.62 21.83
N VAL A 198 -8.87 -3.20 22.99
CA VAL A 198 -8.48 -4.62 23.07
C VAL A 198 -9.65 -5.50 22.64
N SER A 199 -9.44 -6.29 21.59
CA SER A 199 -10.43 -7.26 21.08
C SER A 199 -10.32 -8.58 21.83
N THR A 200 -11.46 -9.12 22.29
CA THR A 200 -11.44 -10.43 22.97
C THR A 200 -11.24 -11.55 21.94
N VAL A 201 -11.95 -11.50 20.81
CA VAL A 201 -11.85 -12.53 19.77
C VAL A 201 -10.49 -12.56 19.08
N LEU A 202 -9.88 -11.40 18.81
CA LEU A 202 -8.54 -11.35 18.22
C LEU A 202 -7.47 -11.74 19.24
N SER A 203 -7.61 -11.32 20.50
CA SER A 203 -6.65 -11.71 21.54
C SER A 203 -6.65 -13.22 21.79
N ALA A 204 -7.82 -13.85 21.73
CA ALA A 204 -7.95 -15.31 21.81
C ALA A 204 -7.26 -16.01 20.63
N PHE A 205 -7.40 -15.48 19.41
CA PHE A 205 -6.73 -16.03 18.22
C PHE A 205 -5.20 -15.89 18.30
N TRP A 206 -4.69 -14.74 18.72
CA TRP A 206 -3.26 -14.43 18.72
C TRP A 206 -2.51 -14.84 20.00
N GLY A 207 -3.22 -15.26 21.06
CA GLY A 207 -2.63 -15.63 22.35
C GLY A 207 -2.01 -14.46 23.13
N ARG A 208 -2.29 -13.21 22.73
CA ARG A 208 -1.82 -11.97 23.35
C ARG A 208 -2.85 -10.86 23.14
N PRO A 209 -2.83 -9.77 23.92
CA PRO A 209 -3.69 -8.62 23.66
C PRO A 209 -3.51 -8.07 22.24
N ILE A 210 -4.62 -7.95 21.50
CA ILE A 210 -4.67 -7.33 20.17
C ILE A 210 -5.62 -6.15 20.21
N HIS A 211 -5.16 -5.02 19.69
CA HIS A 211 -5.86 -3.75 19.71
C HIS A 211 -6.42 -3.43 18.33
N MET A 212 -7.71 -3.11 18.27
CA MET A 212 -8.32 -2.42 17.12
C MET A 212 -8.11 -0.92 17.29
N ARG A 213 -7.58 -0.27 16.24
CA ARG A 213 -7.12 1.11 16.27
C ARG A 213 -7.82 1.98 15.21
N GLY A 214 -7.62 3.30 15.32
CA GLY A 214 -8.20 4.27 14.39
C GLY A 214 -8.69 5.55 15.08
N TRP A 215 -9.65 6.23 14.45
CA TRP A 215 -10.16 7.52 14.91
C TRP A 215 -11.67 7.64 14.74
N VAL A 216 -12.34 8.26 15.71
CA VAL A 216 -13.71 8.76 15.56
C VAL A 216 -13.67 10.27 15.40
N LEU A 217 -14.22 10.77 14.30
CA LEU A 217 -14.45 12.19 14.03
C LEU A 217 -15.94 12.48 14.17
N THR A 218 -16.28 13.38 15.10
CA THR A 218 -17.65 13.88 15.25
C THR A 218 -17.90 15.08 14.32
N PRO A 219 -19.14 15.27 13.82
CA PRO A 219 -19.43 16.38 12.93
C PRO A 219 -19.37 17.75 13.67
N PRO A 220 -19.13 18.85 12.96
CA PRO A 220 -19.24 20.19 13.53
C PRO A 220 -20.62 20.41 14.20
N GLY A 221 -20.62 21.00 15.40
CA GLY A 221 -21.85 21.20 16.17
C GLY A 221 -22.36 19.95 16.91
N TYR A 222 -21.58 18.86 16.95
CA TYR A 222 -21.96 17.64 17.67
C TYR A 222 -22.41 17.94 19.10
N GLU A 223 -21.62 18.68 19.90
CA GLU A 223 -21.96 18.99 21.31
C GLU A 223 -23.21 19.87 21.49
N THR A 224 -23.53 20.73 20.51
CA THR A 224 -24.67 21.66 20.58
C THR A 224 -25.94 21.11 19.93
N SER A 225 -25.87 19.96 19.28
CA SER A 225 -26.99 19.32 18.57
C SER A 225 -28.02 18.61 19.49
N GLY A 226 -27.89 18.73 20.81
CA GLY A 226 -28.78 18.10 21.78
C GLY A 226 -28.75 16.57 21.65
N ASN A 227 -29.94 15.97 21.47
CA ASN A 227 -30.11 14.51 21.36
C ASN A 227 -30.13 14.02 19.90
N ALA A 228 -29.61 14.78 18.94
CA ALA A 228 -29.56 14.35 17.55
C ALA A 228 -28.62 13.14 17.37
N HIS A 229 -29.09 12.13 16.62
CA HIS A 229 -28.28 10.99 16.18
C HIS A 229 -27.85 11.18 14.72
N PHE A 230 -26.62 10.74 14.44
CA PHE A 230 -25.96 10.94 13.16
C PHE A 230 -25.75 9.61 12.43
N PRO A 231 -25.88 9.61 11.10
CA PRO A 231 -25.37 8.50 10.29
C PRO A 231 -23.87 8.34 10.50
N THR A 232 -23.38 7.11 10.34
CA THR A 232 -21.98 6.75 10.57
C THR A 232 -21.36 6.18 9.31
N VAL A 233 -20.19 6.70 8.95
CA VAL A 233 -19.36 6.22 7.86
C VAL A 233 -18.14 5.52 8.45
N TYR A 234 -17.95 4.25 8.11
CA TYR A 234 -16.73 3.50 8.39
C TYR A 234 -15.82 3.60 7.17
N TYR A 235 -14.71 4.32 7.32
CA TYR A 235 -13.69 4.49 6.31
C TYR A 235 -12.46 3.65 6.65
N THR A 236 -11.85 2.98 5.68
CA THR A 236 -10.53 2.38 5.87
C THR A 236 -9.58 2.67 4.71
N HIS A 237 -8.29 2.62 4.98
CA HIS A 237 -7.22 3.02 4.05
C HIS A 237 -6.87 1.91 3.05
N GLY A 238 -6.07 2.23 2.03
CA GLY A 238 -5.44 1.21 1.19
C GLY A 238 -4.13 0.70 1.79
N PHE A 239 -3.47 -0.21 1.08
CA PHE A 239 -2.15 -0.70 1.47
C PHE A 239 -1.14 0.44 1.71
N GLY A 240 -0.28 0.25 2.72
CA GLY A 240 0.66 1.26 3.19
C GLY A 240 0.01 2.41 3.97
N GLY A 241 -1.29 2.34 4.27
CA GLY A 241 -1.95 3.22 5.24
C GLY A 241 -1.68 2.79 6.69
N SER A 242 -2.01 3.66 7.64
CA SER A 242 -1.93 3.40 9.07
C SER A 242 -2.84 4.38 9.81
N GLU A 243 -3.03 4.21 11.13
CA GLU A 243 -3.77 5.17 11.93
C GLU A 243 -3.22 6.61 11.80
N GLU A 244 -1.90 6.78 11.71
CA GLU A 244 -1.27 8.09 11.54
C GLU A 244 -1.54 8.68 10.16
N ARG A 245 -1.48 7.86 9.10
CA ARG A 245 -1.68 8.30 7.72
C ARG A 245 -3.15 8.68 7.45
N LEU A 246 -4.10 8.14 8.21
CA LEU A 246 -5.53 8.50 8.14
C LEU A 246 -5.81 9.96 8.53
N ILE A 247 -4.93 10.62 9.30
CA ILE A 247 -5.18 11.98 9.80
C ILE A 247 -5.34 12.99 8.65
N ASN A 248 -4.64 12.82 7.54
CA ASN A 248 -4.80 13.72 6.40
C ASN A 248 -6.21 13.65 5.79
N THR A 249 -6.72 12.45 5.55
CA THR A 249 -8.09 12.23 5.08
C THR A 249 -9.11 12.75 6.10
N LEU A 250 -8.88 12.48 7.38
CA LEU A 250 -9.74 12.93 8.48
C LEU A 250 -9.86 14.46 8.54
N VAL A 251 -8.73 15.18 8.48
CA VAL A 251 -8.73 16.65 8.49
C VAL A 251 -9.43 17.21 7.25
N GLY A 252 -9.25 16.57 6.09
CA GLY A 252 -9.97 16.92 4.87
C GLY A 252 -11.49 16.77 5.01
N VAL A 253 -11.94 15.64 5.55
CA VAL A 253 -13.36 15.37 5.84
C VAL A 253 -13.94 16.38 6.82
N HIS A 254 -13.21 16.68 7.91
CA HIS A 254 -13.62 17.71 8.88
C HIS A 254 -13.78 19.08 8.22
N LEU A 255 -12.77 19.52 7.45
CA LEU A 255 -12.79 20.79 6.75
C LEU A 255 -13.97 20.89 5.77
N ASP A 256 -14.26 19.81 5.04
CA ASP A 256 -15.34 19.79 4.08
C ASP A 256 -16.73 19.76 4.75
N MET A 257 -16.86 19.15 5.94
CA MET A 257 -18.07 19.27 6.78
C MET A 257 -18.24 20.70 7.31
N VAL A 258 -17.17 21.34 7.80
CA VAL A 258 -17.19 22.75 8.28
C VAL A 258 -17.63 23.70 7.16
N LYS A 259 -17.17 23.45 5.92
CA LYS A 259 -17.55 24.23 4.73
C LYS A 259 -18.95 23.91 4.20
N GLY A 260 -19.67 22.93 4.77
CA GLY A 260 -20.96 22.45 4.26
C GLY A 260 -20.87 21.73 2.90
N GLN A 261 -19.66 21.32 2.49
CA GLN A 261 -19.42 20.57 1.26
C GLN A 261 -19.63 19.06 1.47
N MET A 262 -19.55 18.60 2.73
CA MET A 262 -19.98 17.27 3.17
C MET A 262 -21.08 17.40 4.22
N PRO A 263 -22.03 16.46 4.27
CA PRO A 263 -23.09 16.48 5.27
C PRO A 263 -22.56 16.09 6.66
N PRO A 264 -23.24 16.52 7.74
CA PRO A 264 -22.86 16.15 9.10
C PRO A 264 -23.12 14.66 9.36
N MET A 265 -22.03 13.89 9.48
CA MET A 265 -22.03 12.47 9.83
C MET A 265 -20.89 12.18 10.81
N ILE A 266 -21.00 11.09 11.57
CA ILE A 266 -19.85 10.59 12.33
C ILE A 266 -18.99 9.77 11.38
N TRP A 267 -17.69 10.02 11.36
CA TRP A 267 -16.73 9.24 10.58
C TRP A 267 -15.86 8.40 11.51
N VAL A 268 -15.76 7.11 11.22
CA VAL A 268 -14.91 6.14 11.92
C VAL A 268 -13.83 5.72 10.95
N PHE A 269 -12.62 6.24 11.14
CA PHE A 269 -11.44 5.89 10.36
C PHE A 269 -10.80 4.67 11.00
N LEU A 270 -10.90 3.52 10.34
CA LEU A 270 -10.41 2.24 10.81
C LEU A 270 -8.99 1.99 10.29
N ASP A 271 -8.08 1.68 11.20
CA ASP A 271 -6.75 1.16 10.86
C ASP A 271 -6.87 -0.33 10.54
N GLU A 272 -6.35 -0.72 9.38
CA GLU A 272 -6.24 -2.13 8.99
C GLU A 272 -4.81 -2.61 8.80
N SER A 273 -3.83 -1.81 9.23
CA SER A 273 -2.42 -2.15 9.14
C SER A 273 -1.98 -3.19 10.17
N GLY A 274 -0.99 -3.98 9.80
CA GLY A 274 -0.32 -4.92 10.68
C GLY A 274 1.07 -5.29 10.15
N PRO A 275 1.88 -6.02 10.95
CA PRO A 275 3.22 -6.42 10.51
C PRO A 275 3.21 -7.19 9.19
N THR A 276 2.16 -7.96 8.94
CA THR A 276 2.01 -8.85 7.79
C THR A 276 1.37 -8.19 6.56
N GLY A 277 1.06 -6.90 6.65
CA GLY A 277 0.40 -6.13 5.59
C GLY A 277 -0.90 -5.53 6.09
N THR A 278 -1.93 -5.54 5.25
CA THR A 278 -3.31 -5.27 5.63
C THR A 278 -3.99 -6.57 6.14
N HIS A 279 -5.06 -6.43 6.93
CA HIS A 279 -5.94 -7.56 7.29
C HIS A 279 -7.36 -7.51 6.69
N GLU A 280 -7.71 -6.42 5.98
CA GLU A 280 -8.85 -6.28 5.06
C GLU A 280 -10.22 -6.50 5.74
N PHE A 281 -10.23 -6.38 7.06
CA PHE A 281 -11.29 -6.87 7.94
C PHE A 281 -11.84 -8.27 7.59
N ALA A 282 -11.01 -9.13 6.98
CA ALA A 282 -11.39 -10.48 6.65
C ALA A 282 -11.30 -11.37 7.90
N ASP A 283 -12.21 -12.34 8.00
CA ASP A 283 -12.07 -13.41 8.97
C ASP A 283 -11.08 -14.46 8.40
N SER A 284 -9.79 -14.17 8.53
CA SER A 284 -8.70 -14.95 7.95
C SER A 284 -8.13 -15.98 8.92
N VAL A 285 -7.74 -17.14 8.39
CA VAL A 285 -7.03 -18.18 9.16
C VAL A 285 -5.62 -17.75 9.57
N ASN A 286 -5.04 -16.71 8.94
CA ASN A 286 -3.72 -16.20 9.35
C ASN A 286 -3.81 -14.93 10.19
N ASN A 287 -4.65 -13.96 9.78
CA ASN A 287 -4.75 -12.66 10.46
C ASN A 287 -5.74 -12.65 11.64
N GLY A 288 -6.66 -13.62 11.70
CA GLY A 288 -7.70 -13.73 12.72
C GLY A 288 -9.05 -13.15 12.28
N PRO A 289 -10.08 -13.27 13.14
CA PRO A 289 -11.46 -12.90 12.80
C PRO A 289 -11.71 -11.38 12.92
N TRP A 290 -11.08 -10.57 12.06
CA TRP A 290 -11.16 -9.09 12.13
C TRP A 290 -12.55 -8.53 11.81
N GLY A 291 -13.26 -9.11 10.85
CA GLY A 291 -14.63 -8.72 10.53
C GLY A 291 -15.56 -8.99 11.71
N LYS A 292 -15.39 -10.16 12.35
CA LYS A 292 -16.13 -10.49 13.58
C LYS A 292 -15.79 -9.53 14.72
N ALA A 293 -14.52 -9.21 14.94
CA ALA A 293 -14.09 -8.29 15.99
C ALA A 293 -14.71 -6.89 15.79
N LEU A 294 -14.64 -6.37 14.56
CA LEU A 294 -15.24 -5.09 14.20
C LEU A 294 -16.74 -5.08 14.50
N THR A 295 -17.47 -6.09 14.01
CA THR A 295 -18.93 -6.11 14.04
C THR A 295 -19.54 -6.49 15.39
N THR A 296 -18.85 -7.32 16.18
CA THR A 296 -19.37 -7.82 17.46
C THR A 296 -18.80 -7.11 18.68
N GLU A 297 -17.66 -6.41 18.55
CA GLU A 297 -17.00 -5.75 19.67
C GLU A 297 -16.80 -4.25 19.47
N LEU A 298 -16.23 -3.80 18.35
CA LEU A 298 -15.90 -2.38 18.16
C LEU A 298 -17.14 -1.54 17.88
N ILE A 299 -17.93 -1.90 16.86
CA ILE A 299 -19.13 -1.15 16.47
C ILE A 299 -20.10 -0.98 17.65
N PRO A 300 -20.50 -2.03 18.39
CA PRO A 300 -21.37 -1.87 19.55
C PRO A 300 -20.78 -0.96 20.64
N ALA A 301 -19.46 -1.02 20.86
CA ALA A 301 -18.80 -0.15 21.84
C ALA A 301 -18.86 1.32 21.40
N LEU A 302 -18.60 1.62 20.13
CA LEU A 302 -18.70 2.97 19.59
C LEU A 302 -20.14 3.50 19.66
N GLU A 303 -21.12 2.69 19.29
CA GLU A 303 -22.54 3.08 19.33
C GLU A 303 -23.08 3.31 20.74
N SER A 304 -22.48 2.66 21.75
CA SER A 304 -22.81 2.94 23.15
C SER A 304 -22.24 4.28 23.65
N HIS A 305 -21.25 4.84 22.95
CA HIS A 305 -20.50 6.02 23.39
C HIS A 305 -20.80 7.28 22.57
N TYR A 306 -21.13 7.11 21.29
CA TYR A 306 -21.42 8.19 20.36
C TYR A 306 -22.89 8.18 19.93
N ARG A 307 -23.45 9.35 19.60
CA ARG A 307 -24.84 9.50 19.10
C ARG A 307 -24.96 9.02 17.65
N MET A 308 -24.68 7.74 17.42
CA MET A 308 -24.80 7.07 16.13
C MET A 308 -26.23 6.57 15.93
N ASP A 309 -26.71 6.51 14.68
CA ASP A 309 -28.05 5.97 14.35
C ASP A 309 -28.24 4.50 14.75
N ALA A 310 -27.13 3.75 14.85
CA ALA A 310 -27.09 2.36 15.30
C ALA A 310 -28.04 1.39 14.58
N LYS A 311 -28.31 1.64 13.29
CA LYS A 311 -29.13 0.79 12.41
C LYS A 311 -28.50 0.67 11.03
N ALA A 312 -28.85 -0.39 10.29
CA ALA A 312 -28.29 -0.65 8.96
C ALA A 312 -28.40 0.56 8.04
N SER A 313 -29.58 1.18 7.93
CA SER A 313 -29.79 2.37 7.08
C SER A 313 -29.01 3.62 7.50
N GLY A 314 -28.25 3.58 8.59
CA GLY A 314 -27.39 4.66 9.08
C GLY A 314 -25.92 4.24 9.26
N ARG A 315 -25.52 3.06 8.80
CA ARG A 315 -24.12 2.59 8.78
C ARG A 315 -23.66 2.40 7.34
N PHE A 316 -22.61 3.10 6.94
CA PHE A 316 -22.08 3.04 5.59
C PHE A 316 -20.59 2.73 5.57
N LEU A 317 -20.12 2.18 4.46
CA LEU A 317 -18.75 1.74 4.26
C LEU A 317 -18.15 2.47 3.05
N THR A 318 -16.90 2.93 3.16
CA THR A 318 -16.15 3.41 2.00
C THR A 318 -14.65 3.25 2.21
N GLY A 319 -13.90 3.00 1.15
CA GLY A 319 -12.48 2.75 1.21
C GLY A 319 -11.87 2.77 -0.18
N HIS A 320 -10.54 2.81 -0.24
CA HIS A 320 -9.79 2.86 -1.47
C HIS A 320 -8.77 1.74 -1.55
N SER A 321 -8.55 1.12 -2.72
CA SER A 321 -7.56 0.07 -2.89
C SER A 321 -7.87 -1.16 -2.01
N SER A 322 -6.93 -1.63 -1.18
CA SER A 322 -7.19 -2.66 -0.16
C SER A 322 -8.39 -2.35 0.73
N GLY A 323 -8.56 -1.10 1.14
CA GLY A 323 -9.76 -0.67 1.88
C GLY A 323 -11.03 -0.67 1.04
N GLY A 324 -10.92 -0.53 -0.27
CA GLY A 324 -12.04 -0.71 -1.20
C GLY A 324 -12.52 -2.16 -1.21
N TRP A 325 -11.59 -3.11 -1.24
CA TRP A 325 -11.91 -4.54 -1.13
C TRP A 325 -12.46 -4.87 0.27
N ALA A 326 -11.83 -4.37 1.34
CA ALA A 326 -12.25 -4.60 2.72
C ALA A 326 -13.69 -4.14 2.98
N THR A 327 -14.05 -2.96 2.47
CA THR A 327 -15.40 -2.41 2.64
C THR A 327 -16.46 -3.16 1.84
N LEU A 328 -16.11 -3.62 0.63
CA LEU A 328 -17.01 -4.47 -0.14
C LEU A 328 -17.20 -5.83 0.54
N TRP A 329 -16.11 -6.44 1.03
CA TRP A 329 -16.13 -7.68 1.77
C TRP A 329 -16.98 -7.60 3.04
N LEU A 330 -16.83 -6.53 3.83
CA LEU A 330 -17.65 -6.27 5.02
C LEU A 330 -19.14 -6.17 4.69
N GLN A 331 -19.50 -5.44 3.63
CA GLN A 331 -20.89 -5.33 3.18
C GLN A 331 -21.47 -6.69 2.79
N ILE A 332 -20.70 -7.54 2.12
CA ILE A 332 -21.16 -8.85 1.63
C ILE A 332 -21.21 -9.90 2.75
N ASN A 333 -20.25 -9.87 3.68
CA ASN A 333 -20.17 -10.85 4.77
C ASN A 333 -21.08 -10.51 5.95
N TYR A 334 -21.44 -9.23 6.12
CA TYR A 334 -22.37 -8.75 7.16
C TYR A 334 -23.51 -7.90 6.56
N PRO A 335 -24.31 -8.43 5.61
CA PRO A 335 -25.19 -7.62 4.76
C PRO A 335 -26.36 -6.97 5.50
N LYS A 336 -26.72 -7.53 6.66
CA LYS A 336 -27.74 -6.97 7.57
C LYS A 336 -27.23 -5.80 8.42
N LEU A 337 -25.93 -5.67 8.60
CA LEU A 337 -25.35 -4.69 9.52
C LEU A 337 -25.22 -3.31 8.86
N PHE A 338 -24.89 -3.29 7.57
CA PHE A 338 -24.57 -2.09 6.80
C PHE A 338 -25.69 -1.75 5.80
N GLY A 339 -25.87 -0.45 5.58
CA GLY A 339 -26.87 0.13 4.69
C GLY A 339 -26.38 0.29 3.26
N GLY A 340 -25.06 0.29 3.04
CA GLY A 340 -24.45 0.42 1.73
C GLY A 340 -22.94 0.56 1.82
N THR A 341 -22.28 0.24 0.71
CA THR A 341 -20.86 0.48 0.50
C THR A 341 -20.61 1.28 -0.77
N TRP A 342 -19.61 2.15 -0.70
CA TRP A 342 -19.04 2.95 -1.80
C TRP A 342 -17.54 2.67 -1.88
N SER A 343 -17.21 1.52 -2.44
CA SER A 343 -15.83 1.04 -2.59
C SER A 343 -15.18 1.68 -3.81
N THR A 344 -13.93 2.12 -3.67
CA THR A 344 -13.22 2.81 -4.75
C THR A 344 -11.92 2.08 -5.12
N SER A 345 -11.70 1.86 -6.43
CA SER A 345 -10.59 1.07 -6.98
C SER A 345 -10.22 -0.12 -6.08
N PRO A 346 -11.17 -1.02 -5.75
CA PRO A 346 -10.89 -2.11 -4.83
C PRO A 346 -9.77 -3.00 -5.37
N ASP A 347 -8.96 -3.60 -4.47
CA ASP A 347 -8.11 -4.76 -4.81
C ASP A 347 -8.95 -5.83 -5.55
N PRO A 348 -8.32 -6.77 -6.30
CA PRO A 348 -9.06 -7.66 -7.20
C PRO A 348 -10.27 -8.34 -6.54
N VAL A 349 -11.47 -8.03 -7.04
CA VAL A 349 -12.75 -8.54 -6.53
C VAL A 349 -13.24 -9.81 -7.25
N ASP A 350 -12.57 -10.17 -8.35
CA ASP A 350 -12.75 -11.41 -9.10
C ASP A 350 -11.37 -11.92 -9.49
N PHE A 351 -10.97 -13.11 -9.04
CA PHE A 351 -9.62 -13.62 -9.26
C PHE A 351 -9.43 -14.29 -10.64
N HIS A 352 -10.45 -14.28 -11.51
CA HIS A 352 -10.23 -14.43 -12.95
C HIS A 352 -9.51 -13.21 -13.55
N ASP A 353 -9.38 -12.11 -12.81
CA ASP A 353 -8.60 -10.92 -13.14
C ASP A 353 -7.92 -10.34 -11.89
N PHE A 354 -6.80 -10.94 -11.52
CA PHE A 354 -5.93 -10.46 -10.45
C PHE A 354 -4.91 -9.48 -11.05
N SER A 355 -5.36 -8.23 -11.29
CA SER A 355 -4.64 -7.21 -12.08
C SER A 355 -4.19 -7.71 -13.45
N GLY A 356 -5.12 -8.37 -14.15
CA GLY A 356 -4.96 -8.95 -15.48
C GLY A 356 -4.70 -10.46 -15.48
N VAL A 357 -4.17 -11.02 -14.39
CA VAL A 357 -3.83 -12.45 -14.32
C VAL A 357 -5.08 -13.27 -13.97
N ASN A 358 -5.45 -14.24 -14.81
CA ASN A 358 -6.46 -15.24 -14.43
C ASN A 358 -5.81 -16.34 -13.58
N LEU A 359 -6.03 -16.30 -12.26
CA LEU A 359 -5.43 -17.27 -11.31
C LEU A 359 -5.96 -18.69 -11.48
N TYR A 360 -7.12 -18.87 -12.14
CA TYR A 360 -7.75 -20.17 -12.34
C TYR A 360 -7.43 -20.80 -13.70
N ALA A 361 -6.67 -20.11 -14.56
CA ALA A 361 -6.27 -20.65 -15.85
C ALA A 361 -5.36 -21.89 -15.68
N PRO A 362 -5.46 -22.90 -16.55
CA PRO A 362 -4.50 -23.99 -16.58
C PRO A 362 -3.07 -23.45 -16.76
N HIS A 363 -2.15 -23.88 -15.90
CA HIS A 363 -0.77 -23.39 -15.87
C HIS A 363 -0.65 -21.87 -15.69
N ALA A 364 -1.55 -21.25 -14.91
CA ALA A 364 -1.49 -19.84 -14.58
C ALA A 364 -0.10 -19.46 -14.05
N ASN A 365 0.38 -18.30 -14.51
CA ASN A 365 1.66 -17.74 -14.11
C ASN A 365 1.50 -16.23 -13.93
N VAL A 366 1.89 -15.72 -12.76
CA VAL A 366 1.74 -14.30 -12.41
C VAL A 366 2.81 -13.42 -13.05
N TYR A 367 3.93 -13.98 -13.51
CA TYR A 367 5.00 -13.23 -14.17
C TYR A 367 4.79 -13.16 -15.68
N ARG A 368 4.32 -14.25 -16.29
CA ARG A 368 4.27 -14.38 -17.75
C ARG A 368 2.91 -14.83 -18.26
N ARG A 369 2.50 -14.26 -19.38
CA ARG A 369 1.39 -14.72 -20.21
C ARG A 369 1.75 -16.03 -20.92
N PRO A 370 0.77 -16.76 -21.47
CA PRO A 370 1.02 -17.97 -22.27
C PRO A 370 1.97 -17.75 -23.46
N ASP A 371 2.03 -16.53 -24.01
CA ASP A 371 2.96 -16.16 -25.10
C ASP A 371 4.38 -15.80 -24.62
N GLY A 372 4.64 -15.87 -23.32
CA GLY A 372 5.93 -15.57 -22.68
C GLY A 372 6.16 -14.10 -22.33
N THR A 373 5.26 -13.18 -22.74
CA THR A 373 5.35 -11.76 -22.39
C THR A 373 5.03 -11.53 -20.91
N LEU A 374 5.61 -10.48 -20.32
CA LEU A 374 5.44 -10.19 -18.90
C LEU A 374 4.06 -9.60 -18.60
N TRP A 375 3.49 -9.96 -17.44
CA TRP A 375 2.32 -9.26 -16.92
C TRP A 375 2.73 -7.89 -16.35
N PRO A 376 2.14 -6.79 -16.83
CA PRO A 376 2.33 -5.50 -16.18
C PRO A 376 1.63 -5.50 -14.82
N LEU A 377 2.15 -4.73 -13.86
CA LEU A 377 1.46 -4.47 -12.60
C LEU A 377 1.20 -2.97 -12.44
N GLU A 378 2.19 -2.12 -12.71
CA GLU A 378 2.04 -0.68 -12.60
C GLU A 378 2.02 0.01 -13.98
N ARG A 379 1.08 0.95 -14.16
CA ARG A 379 1.08 1.88 -15.30
C ARG A 379 0.89 3.33 -14.86
N LEU A 380 1.51 4.24 -15.60
CA LEU A 380 1.29 5.68 -15.46
C LEU A 380 1.14 6.29 -16.85
N ASN A 381 0.11 7.13 -17.04
CA ASN A 381 -0.17 7.79 -18.32
C ASN A 381 -0.22 6.81 -19.51
N GLY A 382 -0.83 5.64 -19.31
CA GLY A 382 -0.96 4.59 -20.33
C GLY A 382 0.33 3.81 -20.62
N LYS A 383 1.41 4.02 -19.85
CA LYS A 383 2.70 3.33 -20.03
C LYS A 383 2.99 2.43 -18.85
N VAL A 384 3.35 1.18 -19.12
CA VAL A 384 3.85 0.21 -18.13
C VAL A 384 5.12 0.77 -17.48
N GLN A 385 5.16 0.74 -16.14
CA GLN A 385 6.31 1.17 -15.34
C GLN A 385 7.01 0.00 -14.63
N GLY A 386 6.24 -1.04 -14.30
CA GLY A 386 6.74 -2.25 -13.67
C GLY A 386 5.87 -3.46 -14.01
N THR A 387 6.43 -4.64 -13.78
CA THR A 387 5.78 -5.93 -13.98
C THR A 387 5.54 -6.61 -12.64
N PHE A 388 4.63 -7.58 -12.63
CA PHE A 388 4.43 -8.44 -11.45
C PHE A 388 5.74 -9.07 -10.95
N GLU A 389 6.61 -9.48 -11.88
CA GLU A 389 7.91 -10.05 -11.55
C GLU A 389 8.82 -9.04 -10.85
N ASP A 390 8.84 -7.79 -11.31
CA ASP A 390 9.64 -6.72 -10.71
C ASP A 390 9.21 -6.45 -9.26
N SER A 391 7.91 -6.30 -9.04
CA SER A 391 7.38 -5.92 -7.72
C SER A 391 7.54 -7.05 -6.70
N VAL A 392 7.33 -8.31 -7.10
CA VAL A 392 7.55 -9.46 -6.20
C VAL A 392 9.04 -9.63 -5.87
N ARG A 393 9.93 -9.46 -6.85
CA ARG A 393 11.37 -9.58 -6.60
C ARG A 393 11.88 -8.43 -5.72
N LEU A 394 11.37 -7.21 -5.90
CA LEU A 394 11.66 -6.08 -5.01
C LEU A 394 11.18 -6.36 -3.59
N GLU A 395 9.92 -6.78 -3.42
CA GLU A 395 9.32 -7.13 -2.12
C GLU A 395 10.16 -8.15 -1.35
N ARG A 396 10.69 -9.18 -2.03
CA ARG A 396 11.56 -10.20 -1.42
C ARG A 396 12.85 -9.62 -0.83
N VAL A 397 13.42 -8.58 -1.44
CA VAL A 397 14.63 -7.93 -0.92
C VAL A 397 14.27 -7.06 0.27
N LEU A 398 13.21 -6.27 0.13
CA LEU A 398 12.75 -5.30 1.12
C LEU A 398 12.28 -5.93 2.44
N GLY A 399 11.65 -7.11 2.41
CA GLY A 399 11.17 -7.78 3.62
C GLY A 399 10.75 -9.23 3.38
N ALA A 400 10.53 -9.99 4.47
CA ALA A 400 10.05 -11.37 4.39
C ALA A 400 8.52 -11.49 4.40
N TYR A 401 7.83 -10.41 4.74
CA TYR A 401 6.38 -10.27 4.83
C TYR A 401 6.02 -8.78 4.73
N GLY A 402 4.73 -8.44 4.77
CA GLY A 402 4.26 -7.05 4.85
C GLY A 402 4.14 -6.34 3.50
N GLY A 403 4.70 -6.89 2.43
CA GLY A 403 4.52 -6.33 1.09
C GLY A 403 3.17 -6.73 0.51
N GLN A 404 2.71 -6.04 -0.53
CA GLN A 404 1.35 -6.24 -1.07
C GLN A 404 1.06 -7.71 -1.42
N MET A 405 2.00 -8.40 -2.08
CA MET A 405 1.76 -9.75 -2.56
C MET A 405 1.75 -10.77 -1.41
N SER A 406 2.64 -10.61 -0.43
CA SER A 406 2.58 -11.41 0.79
C SER A 406 1.37 -11.06 1.65
N SER A 407 0.92 -9.80 1.68
CA SER A 407 -0.29 -9.36 2.39
C SER A 407 -1.51 -10.14 1.91
N TYR A 408 -1.73 -10.25 0.59
CA TYR A 408 -2.81 -11.07 0.05
C TYR A 408 -2.75 -12.53 0.51
N GLU A 409 -1.56 -13.14 0.57
CA GLU A 409 -1.41 -14.50 1.09
C GLU A 409 -1.73 -14.59 2.60
N TRP A 410 -1.33 -13.59 3.39
CA TRP A 410 -1.74 -13.53 4.80
C TRP A 410 -3.26 -13.45 4.95
N VAL A 411 -3.96 -12.75 4.06
CA VAL A 411 -5.41 -12.64 4.13
C VAL A 411 -6.08 -13.90 3.60
N PHE A 412 -5.72 -14.33 2.39
CA PHE A 412 -6.49 -15.26 1.58
C PHE A 412 -6.00 -16.70 1.60
N SER A 413 -4.72 -16.96 1.91
CA SER A 413 -4.18 -18.32 1.84
C SER A 413 -4.57 -19.17 3.04
N PRO A 414 -4.62 -20.50 2.87
CA PRO A 414 -4.62 -21.41 4.01
C PRO A 414 -3.31 -21.27 4.80
N ARG A 415 -3.34 -21.68 6.06
CA ARG A 415 -2.16 -21.66 6.94
C ARG A 415 -1.44 -23.01 6.87
N ASN A 416 -0.13 -22.98 6.64
CA ASN A 416 0.75 -24.15 6.70
C ASN A 416 1.06 -24.54 8.15
N ASP A 417 1.60 -25.76 8.34
CA ASP A 417 2.01 -26.28 9.65
C ASP A 417 3.09 -25.44 10.34
N ASP A 418 3.89 -24.69 9.58
CA ASP A 418 4.91 -23.77 10.10
C ASP A 418 4.34 -22.42 10.56
N GLY A 419 3.01 -22.24 10.44
CA GLY A 419 2.28 -21.03 10.83
C GLY A 419 2.26 -19.93 9.78
N ARG A 420 2.97 -20.08 8.65
CA ARG A 420 2.97 -19.12 7.53
C ARG A 420 1.81 -19.40 6.57
N PRO A 421 1.35 -18.39 5.81
CA PRO A 421 0.41 -18.64 4.74
C PRO A 421 1.05 -19.52 3.65
N ALA A 422 0.25 -20.39 3.02
CA ALA A 422 0.66 -21.04 1.79
C ALA A 422 0.88 -19.99 0.69
N LEU A 423 1.94 -20.15 -0.10
CA LEU A 423 2.23 -19.23 -1.19
C LEU A 423 1.27 -19.47 -2.34
N LEU A 424 0.68 -18.42 -2.90
CA LEU A 424 -0.18 -18.54 -4.09
C LEU A 424 0.62 -18.99 -5.31
N PHE A 425 1.89 -18.59 -5.39
CA PHE A 425 2.75 -18.91 -6.52
C PHE A 425 4.21 -19.04 -6.09
N ASP A 426 4.95 -19.81 -6.86
CA ASP A 426 6.39 -19.96 -6.70
C ASP A 426 7.12 -18.64 -6.98
N ARG A 427 7.89 -18.16 -6.00
CA ARG A 427 8.52 -16.82 -6.04
C ARG A 427 9.64 -16.66 -7.06
N ASP A 428 10.14 -17.76 -7.63
CA ASP A 428 11.23 -17.73 -8.61
C ASP A 428 10.69 -17.87 -10.04
N THR A 429 9.62 -18.64 -10.24
CA THR A 429 9.06 -18.96 -11.55
C THR A 429 7.75 -18.24 -11.87
N GLY A 430 7.02 -17.75 -10.85
CA GLY A 430 5.70 -17.14 -10.99
C GLY A 430 4.57 -18.16 -11.19
N THR A 431 4.86 -19.47 -11.11
CA THR A 431 3.86 -20.53 -11.34
C THR A 431 2.84 -20.54 -10.19
N VAL A 432 1.56 -20.40 -10.51
CA VAL A 432 0.47 -20.43 -9.53
C VAL A 432 0.25 -21.85 -9.02
N ASP A 433 0.09 -22.00 -7.71
CA ASP A 433 -0.39 -23.22 -7.08
C ASP A 433 -1.93 -23.28 -7.23
N PRO A 434 -2.47 -24.22 -8.03
CA PRO A 434 -3.89 -24.29 -8.29
C PRO A 434 -4.72 -24.68 -7.05
N ALA A 435 -4.13 -25.36 -6.06
CA ALA A 435 -4.84 -25.71 -4.83
C ALA A 435 -4.99 -24.48 -3.92
N VAL A 436 -3.95 -23.64 -3.82
CA VAL A 436 -4.04 -22.37 -3.08
C VAL A 436 -4.98 -21.40 -3.80
N ALA A 437 -4.92 -21.30 -5.13
CA ALA A 437 -5.86 -20.48 -5.91
C ALA A 437 -7.32 -20.96 -5.72
N ALA A 438 -7.59 -22.27 -5.70
CA ALA A 438 -8.91 -22.79 -5.43
C ALA A 438 -9.40 -22.45 -4.01
N TYR A 439 -8.51 -22.48 -3.01
CA TYR A 439 -8.83 -22.02 -1.66
C TYR A 439 -9.18 -20.52 -1.65
N TRP A 440 -8.40 -19.69 -2.33
CA TRP A 440 -8.70 -18.26 -2.45
C TRP A 440 -10.09 -18.03 -3.07
N ARG A 441 -10.43 -18.78 -4.14
CA ARG A 441 -11.76 -18.76 -4.77
C ARG A 441 -12.89 -19.02 -3.78
N ASP A 442 -12.79 -20.14 -3.08
CA ASP A 442 -13.88 -20.67 -2.27
C ASP A 442 -14.11 -19.84 -1.00
N HIS A 443 -13.12 -19.04 -0.59
CA HIS A 443 -13.13 -18.31 0.67
C HIS A 443 -13.19 -16.78 0.53
N TYR A 444 -12.59 -16.19 -0.52
CA TYR A 444 -12.35 -14.74 -0.58
C TYR A 444 -12.63 -14.09 -1.94
N ASP A 445 -12.88 -14.85 -3.00
CA ASP A 445 -13.31 -14.27 -4.29
C ASP A 445 -14.74 -13.73 -4.17
N ILE A 446 -14.88 -12.40 -4.21
CA ILE A 446 -16.15 -11.70 -3.99
C ILE A 446 -17.15 -12.02 -5.09
N ALA A 447 -16.71 -12.01 -6.35
CA ALA A 447 -17.57 -12.34 -7.50
C ALA A 447 -18.06 -13.79 -7.43
N HIS A 448 -17.16 -14.73 -7.11
CA HIS A 448 -17.52 -16.14 -6.93
C HIS A 448 -18.57 -16.33 -5.83
N ARG A 449 -18.36 -15.72 -4.65
CA ARG A 449 -19.29 -15.79 -3.52
C ARG A 449 -20.66 -15.23 -3.88
N LEU A 450 -20.71 -14.05 -4.50
CA LEU A 450 -21.97 -13.43 -4.92
C LEU A 450 -22.71 -14.34 -5.90
N GLN A 451 -22.01 -14.90 -6.88
CA GLN A 451 -22.61 -15.83 -7.84
C GLN A 451 -23.17 -17.09 -7.18
N ALA A 452 -22.45 -17.67 -6.22
CA ALA A 452 -22.86 -18.90 -5.55
C ALA A 452 -24.01 -18.70 -4.55
N ASP A 453 -23.99 -17.59 -3.80
CA ASP A 453 -24.87 -17.38 -2.65
C ASP A 453 -25.96 -16.31 -2.89
N TRP A 454 -26.12 -15.80 -4.12
CA TRP A 454 -27.03 -14.67 -4.40
C TRP A 454 -28.43 -14.82 -3.82
N PRO A 455 -29.16 -15.95 -3.99
CA PRO A 455 -30.53 -16.06 -3.47
C PRO A 455 -30.65 -15.87 -1.95
N LYS A 456 -29.56 -16.12 -1.21
CA LYS A 456 -29.48 -15.89 0.24
C LYS A 456 -29.10 -14.45 0.58
N LEU A 457 -28.28 -13.81 -0.25
CA LEU A 457 -27.72 -12.48 -0.01
C LEU A 457 -28.61 -11.35 -0.54
N GLU A 458 -29.35 -11.58 -1.62
CA GLU A 458 -30.19 -10.61 -2.33
C GLU A 458 -31.06 -9.77 -1.38
N PRO A 459 -31.85 -10.35 -0.44
CA PRO A 459 -32.76 -9.55 0.39
C PRO A 459 -32.04 -8.51 1.27
N ASP A 460 -30.77 -8.75 1.57
CA ASP A 460 -29.96 -7.91 2.45
C ASP A 460 -28.93 -7.08 1.68
N LEU A 461 -28.73 -7.27 0.37
CA LEU A 461 -27.72 -6.58 -0.46
C LEU A 461 -28.29 -5.71 -1.58
N GLU A 462 -29.56 -5.89 -1.94
CA GLU A 462 -30.17 -5.17 -3.05
C GLU A 462 -30.05 -3.64 -2.89
N GLY A 463 -29.44 -2.96 -3.87
CA GLY A 463 -29.23 -1.52 -3.85
C GLY A 463 -28.12 -1.02 -2.91
N LYS A 464 -27.31 -1.91 -2.33
CA LYS A 464 -26.28 -1.55 -1.34
C LYS A 464 -24.85 -1.53 -1.88
N ILE A 465 -24.62 -2.03 -3.10
CA ILE A 465 -23.28 -2.14 -3.69
C ILE A 465 -23.06 -0.98 -4.66
N HIS A 466 -22.13 -0.09 -4.32
CA HIS A 466 -21.65 0.98 -5.19
C HIS A 466 -20.13 0.84 -5.34
N VAL A 467 -19.63 0.76 -6.57
CA VAL A 467 -18.21 0.58 -6.87
C VAL A 467 -17.77 1.62 -7.90
N MET A 468 -16.70 2.34 -7.60
CA MET A 468 -16.11 3.34 -8.51
C MET A 468 -14.66 2.99 -8.82
N VAL A 469 -14.25 3.04 -10.09
CA VAL A 469 -12.87 2.77 -10.50
C VAL A 469 -12.49 3.64 -11.69
N GLY A 470 -11.21 3.99 -11.81
CA GLY A 470 -10.71 4.74 -12.96
C GLY A 470 -10.44 3.81 -14.15
N THR A 471 -10.79 4.22 -15.37
CA THR A 471 -10.52 3.38 -16.57
C THR A 471 -9.03 3.30 -16.92
N ALA A 472 -8.19 4.09 -16.25
CA ALA A 472 -6.74 4.08 -16.38
C ALA A 472 -6.08 3.77 -15.02
N ASP A 473 -6.76 3.00 -14.15
CA ASP A 473 -6.26 2.62 -12.83
C ASP A 473 -4.82 2.11 -12.90
N THR A 474 -3.96 2.63 -12.04
CA THR A 474 -2.51 2.40 -12.04
C THR A 474 -2.16 0.92 -11.92
N TYR A 475 -2.98 0.13 -11.22
CA TYR A 475 -2.75 -1.27 -10.90
C TYR A 475 -3.67 -2.23 -11.65
N TYR A 476 -4.30 -1.75 -12.73
CA TYR A 476 -5.21 -2.53 -13.58
C TYR A 476 -6.42 -3.13 -12.82
N LEU A 477 -6.86 -2.47 -11.74
CA LEU A 477 -7.96 -2.96 -10.89
C LEU A 477 -9.34 -2.84 -11.57
N ASP A 478 -9.45 -2.09 -12.67
CA ASP A 478 -10.69 -1.95 -13.44
C ASP A 478 -11.15 -3.28 -14.07
N GLY A 479 -10.23 -4.18 -14.41
CA GLY A 479 -10.54 -5.50 -14.99
C GLY A 479 -11.40 -6.37 -14.07
N ALA A 480 -11.00 -6.51 -12.80
CA ALA A 480 -11.76 -7.25 -11.79
C ALA A 480 -13.14 -6.63 -11.55
N VAL A 481 -13.23 -5.30 -11.52
CA VAL A 481 -14.51 -4.58 -11.32
C VAL A 481 -15.48 -4.83 -12.48
N HIS A 482 -15.00 -4.82 -13.73
CA HIS A 482 -15.82 -5.18 -14.89
C HIS A 482 -16.39 -6.60 -14.81
N ARG A 483 -15.63 -7.56 -14.28
CA ARG A 483 -16.09 -8.94 -14.10
C ARG A 483 -17.13 -9.06 -13.00
N LEU A 484 -16.88 -8.41 -11.86
CA LEU A 484 -17.84 -8.36 -10.76
C LEU A 484 -19.18 -7.77 -11.23
N GLN A 485 -19.14 -6.67 -12.00
CA GLN A 485 -20.35 -6.09 -12.57
C GLN A 485 -21.08 -7.10 -13.47
N ALA A 486 -20.37 -7.79 -14.37
CA ALA A 486 -20.99 -8.77 -15.27
C ALA A 486 -21.68 -9.92 -14.50
N VAL A 487 -21.11 -10.36 -13.37
CA VAL A 487 -21.74 -11.33 -12.47
C VAL A 487 -23.04 -10.77 -11.89
N LEU A 488 -23.01 -9.56 -11.32
CA LEU A 488 -24.17 -8.93 -10.68
C LEU A 488 -25.29 -8.57 -11.67
N ASP A 489 -24.93 -8.13 -12.88
CA ASP A 489 -25.88 -7.90 -13.97
C ASP A 489 -26.57 -9.20 -14.39
N GLY A 490 -25.83 -10.30 -14.48
CA GLY A 490 -26.37 -11.64 -14.75
C GLY A 490 -27.27 -12.19 -13.64
N LEU A 491 -27.10 -11.71 -12.41
CA LEU A 491 -27.95 -11.99 -11.26
C LEU A 491 -29.15 -11.03 -11.14
N HIS A 492 -29.25 -10.03 -12.03
CA HIS A 492 -30.23 -8.94 -11.98
C HIS A 492 -30.20 -8.12 -10.69
N ALA A 493 -29.03 -8.02 -10.05
CA ALA A 493 -28.84 -7.27 -8.82
C ALA A 493 -28.92 -5.75 -9.06
N LYS A 494 -29.57 -5.00 -8.15
CA LYS A 494 -29.49 -3.53 -8.18
C LYS A 494 -28.17 -3.06 -7.58
N THR A 495 -27.29 -2.59 -8.45
CA THR A 495 -25.96 -2.10 -8.07
C THR A 495 -25.59 -0.86 -8.88
N ASP A 496 -24.56 -0.13 -8.44
CA ASP A 496 -24.07 1.08 -9.10
C ASP A 496 -22.57 0.97 -9.37
N PHE A 497 -22.20 0.77 -10.64
CA PHE A 497 -20.82 0.72 -11.09
C PHE A 497 -20.48 1.98 -11.89
N ARG A 498 -19.43 2.70 -11.48
CA ARG A 498 -18.98 3.93 -12.15
C ARG A 498 -17.52 3.83 -12.58
N TYR A 499 -17.31 3.89 -13.88
CA TYR A 499 -15.98 3.91 -14.49
C TYR A 499 -15.61 5.33 -14.88
N LEU A 500 -14.67 5.94 -14.15
CA LEU A 500 -14.29 7.33 -14.36
C LEU A 500 -13.24 7.42 -15.48
N PRO A 501 -13.56 8.02 -16.64
CA PRO A 501 -12.68 7.97 -17.81
C PRO A 501 -11.33 8.65 -17.57
N GLY A 502 -10.25 7.96 -17.88
CA GLY A 502 -8.88 8.45 -17.79
C GLY A 502 -8.34 8.62 -16.37
N LYS A 503 -9.16 8.38 -15.34
CA LYS A 503 -8.73 8.40 -13.94
C LYS A 503 -7.81 7.23 -13.64
N THR A 504 -6.76 7.54 -12.90
CA THR A 504 -5.77 6.61 -12.35
C THR A 504 -6.13 6.24 -10.92
N HIS A 505 -5.33 5.38 -10.30
CA HIS A 505 -5.55 4.98 -8.91
C HIS A 505 -5.43 6.20 -7.97
N ALA A 506 -4.42 7.04 -8.18
CA ALA A 506 -4.08 8.15 -7.29
C ALA A 506 -4.96 9.41 -7.44
N ASP A 507 -5.57 9.63 -8.61
CA ASP A 507 -6.35 10.84 -8.88
C ASP A 507 -7.87 10.59 -9.01
N LEU A 508 -8.33 9.38 -8.67
CA LEU A 508 -9.73 8.97 -8.76
C LEU A 508 -10.68 9.95 -8.04
N TYR A 509 -10.26 10.43 -6.86
CA TYR A 509 -11.06 11.35 -6.06
C TYR A 509 -11.11 12.79 -6.59
N MET A 510 -10.19 13.15 -7.48
CA MET A 510 -9.97 14.52 -7.93
C MET A 510 -10.92 14.89 -9.06
N HIS A 511 -11.51 16.08 -9.00
CA HIS A 511 -12.16 16.71 -10.15
C HIS A 511 -11.89 18.22 -10.15
N GLY A 512 -11.38 18.73 -11.28
CA GLY A 512 -10.83 20.08 -11.33
C GLY A 512 -9.72 20.25 -10.29
N ASP A 513 -9.79 21.32 -9.50
CA ASP A 513 -8.83 21.62 -8.43
C ASP A 513 -9.19 20.99 -7.07
N ASP A 514 -10.28 20.23 -6.98
CA ASP A 514 -10.73 19.61 -5.74
C ASP A 514 -10.26 18.15 -5.64
N PRO A 515 -9.27 17.83 -4.77
CA PRO A 515 -8.73 16.49 -4.64
C PRO A 515 -9.69 15.51 -3.93
N ARG A 516 -10.80 15.98 -3.38
CA ARG A 516 -11.77 15.18 -2.62
C ARG A 516 -13.19 15.23 -3.22
N ALA A 517 -13.33 15.70 -4.44
CA ALA A 517 -14.62 15.87 -5.10
C ALA A 517 -15.50 14.62 -5.07
N LEU A 518 -14.95 13.46 -5.45
CA LEU A 518 -15.71 12.21 -5.43
C LEU A 518 -16.09 11.78 -4.01
N LEU A 519 -15.22 11.99 -3.01
CA LEU A 519 -15.51 11.64 -1.62
C LEU A 519 -16.67 12.49 -1.07
N LYS A 520 -16.72 13.78 -1.43
CA LYS A 520 -17.84 14.68 -1.10
C LYS A 520 -19.14 14.16 -1.68
N GLN A 521 -19.10 13.74 -2.95
CA GLN A 521 -20.25 13.15 -3.62
C GLN A 521 -20.75 11.88 -2.93
N ILE A 522 -19.85 10.91 -2.72
CA ILE A 522 -20.12 9.65 -2.00
C ILE A 522 -20.77 9.94 -0.64
N SER A 523 -20.29 10.96 0.07
CA SER A 523 -20.82 11.37 1.37
C SER A 523 -22.26 11.89 1.33
N TRP A 524 -22.61 12.62 0.28
CA TRP A 524 -23.99 13.05 0.08
C TRP A 524 -24.92 11.91 -0.35
N GLU A 525 -24.42 10.94 -1.11
CA GLU A 525 -25.17 9.74 -1.48
C GLU A 525 -25.50 8.89 -0.25
N MET A 526 -24.50 8.61 0.59
CA MET A 526 -24.68 7.95 1.90
C MET A 526 -25.70 8.71 2.77
N TYR A 527 -25.55 10.03 2.88
CA TYR A 527 -26.45 10.84 3.69
C TYR A 527 -27.89 10.86 3.15
N ALA A 528 -28.07 10.93 1.82
CA ALA A 528 -29.37 10.85 1.19
C ALA A 528 -30.07 9.51 1.48
N GLN A 529 -29.31 8.41 1.54
CA GLN A 529 -29.85 7.11 1.93
C GLN A 529 -30.26 7.08 3.42
N ALA A 530 -29.47 7.67 4.31
CA ALA A 530 -29.83 7.73 5.73
C ALA A 530 -30.93 8.75 6.06
N ARG A 531 -31.11 9.78 5.23
CA ARG A 531 -32.01 10.91 5.46
C ARG A 531 -32.70 11.36 4.16
N PRO A 532 -33.55 10.51 3.54
CA PRO A 532 -34.19 10.83 2.25
C PRO A 532 -35.02 12.11 2.29
N ASP A 533 -35.64 12.39 3.44
CA ASP A 533 -36.52 13.55 3.65
C ASP A 533 -35.78 14.78 4.22
N SER A 534 -34.44 14.78 4.28
CA SER A 534 -33.68 15.92 4.82
C SER A 534 -33.88 17.17 3.97
N SER A 535 -34.06 18.31 4.64
CA SER A 535 -34.02 19.63 4.02
C SER A 535 -32.59 20.07 3.66
N ILE A 536 -31.57 19.43 4.24
CA ILE A 536 -30.17 19.63 3.88
C ILE A 536 -29.91 18.86 2.59
N LYS A 537 -29.50 19.57 1.54
CA LYS A 537 -29.20 19.02 0.22
C LYS A 537 -27.75 19.25 -0.17
N ALA A 538 -27.23 18.37 -1.02
CA ALA A 538 -25.91 18.51 -1.58
C ALA A 538 -25.79 19.85 -2.33
N PRO A 539 -24.70 20.63 -2.12
CA PRO A 539 -24.44 21.77 -2.97
C PRO A 539 -24.22 21.28 -4.41
N ALA A 540 -24.60 22.08 -5.41
CA ALA A 540 -24.47 21.69 -6.82
C ALA A 540 -23.06 21.25 -7.21
N GLN A 541 -22.04 21.80 -6.54
CA GLN A 541 -20.62 21.45 -6.75
C GLN A 541 -20.25 20.07 -6.19
N ALA A 542 -21.01 19.48 -5.28
CA ALA A 542 -20.71 18.15 -4.72
C ALA A 542 -21.30 17.00 -5.55
N LEU A 543 -22.09 17.29 -6.59
CA LEU A 543 -22.71 16.30 -7.48
C LEU A 543 -21.99 16.36 -8.83
N MET A 544 -20.90 15.58 -8.99
CA MET A 544 -19.99 15.73 -10.13
C MET A 544 -20.03 14.56 -11.13
N VAL A 545 -20.40 13.37 -10.67
CA VAL A 545 -20.56 12.16 -11.49
C VAL A 545 -22.02 11.74 -11.42
N ALA A 546 -22.71 11.61 -12.54
CA ALA A 546 -24.06 11.07 -12.50
C ALA A 546 -24.02 9.63 -11.95
N PRO A 547 -24.95 9.23 -11.06
CA PRO A 547 -25.12 7.81 -10.74
C PRO A 547 -25.33 7.04 -12.05
N ALA A 548 -24.89 5.77 -12.11
CA ALA A 548 -25.12 4.96 -13.29
C ALA A 548 -26.62 5.02 -13.63
N SER A 549 -26.94 5.44 -14.86
CA SER A 549 -28.33 5.51 -15.28
C SER A 549 -28.90 4.10 -15.20
N THR A 550 -29.90 3.90 -14.34
CA THR A 550 -30.76 2.73 -14.43
C THR A 550 -31.33 2.76 -15.83
N VAL A 551 -30.83 1.88 -16.71
CA VAL A 551 -31.46 1.66 -18.00
C VAL A 551 -32.84 1.11 -17.66
N ALA A 552 -33.84 1.99 -17.67
CA ALA A 552 -35.22 1.58 -17.64
C ALA A 552 -35.41 0.65 -18.84
N GLN A 553 -35.58 -0.64 -18.57
CA GLN A 553 -36.08 -1.59 -19.54
C GLN A 553 -37.49 -1.13 -19.93
N HIS A 554 -37.57 -0.26 -20.93
CA HIS A 554 -38.77 -0.19 -21.75
C HIS A 554 -38.70 -1.35 -22.73
N VAL A 555 -39.42 -2.40 -22.34
CA VAL A 555 -39.95 -3.43 -23.23
C VAL A 555 -40.80 -2.73 -24.29
N ASP A 556 -40.49 -2.99 -25.55
CA ASP A 556 -41.46 -3.05 -26.66
C ASP A 556 -41.29 -4.41 -27.35
#